data_AF-A0A4W2IF94-F1
#
_entry.id   AF-A0A4W2IF94-F1
#
_cell.length_a   1.000
_cell.length_b   1.000
_cell.length_c   1.000
_cell.angle_alpha   90.00
_cell.angle_beta   90.00
_cell.angle_gamma   90.00
#
_symmetry.space_group_name_H-M   'P 1'
#
loop_
_entity.id
_entity.type
_entity.pdbx_description
1 polymer ?
#
loop_
_entity_poly.entity_id
_entity_poly.type
_entity_poly.pdbx_seq_one_letter_code
_entity_poly.pdbx_strand_id
1 'polypeptide(L)'
;MKFCCRAQDAGLSDTAVKGSPAEGAEGHHRKQFCHWPCQCPRRKPSCPPGVSLVRDGCGCCKICARQPGDTCNEADLCDPHKGLYCDYSADRPRYETGVCAYLIAVGCEFNGVHYQNGQVFQPSPLFSCLCVSGAIGCTPLFIPKLAKRHCSGAKGGEKTDQSKCGLGSSQKQLSTSYKTMPDAPGFYPASCADAFKLLPAFQHIGISH
;
A
#
# COMPACT_ATOMS: atom_id res chain seq x y z
N MET A 1 56.73 1.17 37.80
CA MET A 1 56.03 -0.13 37.75
C MET A 1 56.57 -0.96 36.60
N LYS A 2 56.79 -2.27 36.84
CA LYS A 2 56.87 -3.36 35.83
C LYS A 2 55.65 -3.24 34.88
N PHE A 3 55.67 -3.68 33.62
CA PHE A 3 55.86 -5.06 33.18
C PHE A 3 56.43 -5.15 31.75
N CYS A 4 57.44 -6.00 31.57
CA CYS A 4 57.64 -6.75 30.33
C CYS A 4 56.82 -8.05 30.43
N CYS A 5 56.32 -8.57 29.32
CA CYS A 5 56.69 -9.90 28.79
C CYS A 5 55.98 -10.21 27.47
N ARG A 6 56.68 -10.94 26.61
CA ARG A 6 56.35 -11.38 25.25
C ARG A 6 56.56 -12.91 25.21
N ALA A 7 55.70 -13.65 24.51
CA ALA A 7 55.94 -14.97 23.85
C ALA A 7 54.56 -15.52 23.40
N GLN A 8 54.27 -15.82 22.12
CA GLN A 8 54.75 -16.87 21.19
C GLN A 8 54.14 -18.27 21.39
N ASP A 9 53.67 -18.80 20.24
CA ASP A 9 52.95 -20.03 19.90
C ASP A 9 53.34 -21.34 20.63
N ALA A 10 52.32 -22.18 20.85
CA ALA A 10 52.41 -23.64 20.82
C ALA A 10 51.03 -24.25 20.54
N GLY A 11 50.91 -25.03 19.46
CA GLY A 11 49.71 -25.83 19.17
C GLY A 11 49.70 -27.18 19.88
N LEU A 12 48.51 -27.77 20.07
CA LEU A 12 48.31 -29.22 20.25
C LEU A 12 46.87 -29.66 19.91
N SER A 13 46.81 -30.91 19.44
CA SER A 13 45.82 -31.76 18.76
C SER A 13 44.43 -32.08 19.36
N ASP A 14 43.47 -32.19 18.43
CA ASP A 14 42.39 -33.18 18.17
C ASP A 14 42.07 -34.31 19.22
N THR A 15 40.81 -34.42 19.69
CA THR A 15 39.81 -35.46 19.29
C THR A 15 38.45 -35.38 20.02
N ALA A 16 37.38 -35.23 19.22
CA ALA A 16 36.03 -35.84 19.24
C ALA A 16 35.12 -35.95 20.49
N VAL A 17 33.91 -35.35 20.42
CA VAL A 17 32.58 -36.03 20.57
C VAL A 17 31.47 -35.31 19.76
N LYS A 18 31.08 -35.95 18.65
CA LYS A 18 29.73 -36.24 18.15
C LYS A 18 28.69 -35.11 17.92
N GLY A 19 28.62 -34.69 16.65
CA GLY A 19 27.40 -34.20 15.99
C GLY A 19 27.51 -34.33 14.47
N SER A 20 26.72 -35.21 13.84
CA SER A 20 26.52 -35.33 12.37
C SER A 20 25.26 -36.18 12.16
N PRO A 21 24.46 -35.99 11.08
CA PRO A 21 24.86 -35.49 9.75
C PRO A 21 23.96 -34.37 9.17
N ALA A 22 24.37 -33.86 8.00
CA ALA A 22 23.57 -33.09 7.02
C ALA A 22 23.27 -31.62 7.43
N GLU A 23 23.41 -30.60 6.61
CA GLU A 23 23.48 -30.46 5.15
C GLU A 23 24.31 -29.20 4.84
N GLY A 24 24.90 -29.15 3.65
CA GLY A 24 25.87 -28.13 3.25
C GLY A 24 25.41 -26.70 3.59
N ALA A 25 26.34 -25.92 4.12
CA ALA A 25 26.38 -24.49 3.87
C ALA A 25 26.69 -24.27 2.38
N GLU A 26 25.79 -24.75 1.51
CA GLU A 26 25.73 -24.33 0.14
C GLU A 26 25.20 -22.90 0.22
N GLY A 27 26.06 -21.91 -0.02
CA GLY A 27 25.59 -20.54 -0.21
C GLY A 27 24.62 -20.56 -1.37
N HIS A 28 23.31 -20.56 -1.11
CA HIS A 28 22.31 -20.44 -2.14
C HIS A 28 22.52 -19.09 -2.85
N HIS A 29 23.20 -19.12 -3.99
CA HIS A 29 23.35 -17.96 -4.84
C HIS A 29 21.99 -17.61 -5.44
N ARG A 30 21.33 -16.61 -4.84
CA ARG A 30 20.08 -16.05 -5.35
C ARG A 30 20.28 -15.59 -6.78
N LYS A 31 19.45 -16.10 -7.69
CA LYS A 31 19.44 -15.63 -9.08
C LYS A 31 18.88 -14.21 -9.14
N GLN A 32 19.70 -13.26 -9.56
CA GLN A 32 19.26 -11.91 -9.90
C GLN A 32 18.73 -11.88 -11.33
N PHE A 33 17.55 -11.30 -11.54
CA PHE A 33 16.97 -11.14 -12.88
C PHE A 33 17.22 -9.74 -13.46
N CYS A 34 17.38 -8.75 -12.58
CA CYS A 34 17.67 -7.39 -12.99
C CYS A 34 19.18 -7.16 -13.09
N HIS A 35 19.62 -6.71 -14.25
CA HIS A 35 21.00 -6.36 -14.53
C HIS A 35 21.09 -4.95 -15.11
N TRP A 36 22.16 -4.25 -14.77
CA TRP A 36 22.44 -2.91 -15.24
C TRP A 36 23.81 -2.86 -15.93
N PRO A 37 23.94 -2.24 -17.12
CA PRO A 37 22.89 -1.55 -17.88
C PRO A 37 21.86 -2.51 -18.48
N CYS A 38 20.60 -2.07 -18.50
CA CYS A 38 19.50 -2.87 -19.05
C CYS A 38 19.65 -3.10 -20.55
N GLN A 39 19.41 -4.33 -20.99
CA GLN A 39 19.45 -4.73 -22.40
C GLN A 39 18.03 -4.85 -22.96
N CYS A 40 17.42 -3.73 -23.35
CA CYS A 40 16.06 -3.73 -23.85
C CYS A 40 15.97 -4.05 -25.36
N PRO A 41 14.88 -4.71 -25.81
CA PRO A 41 14.60 -4.84 -27.22
C PRO A 41 14.52 -3.46 -27.90
N ARG A 42 15.16 -3.33 -29.07
CA ARG A 42 15.16 -2.05 -29.82
C ARG A 42 13.77 -1.62 -30.26
N ARG A 43 12.87 -2.59 -30.51
CA ARG A 43 11.49 -2.34 -30.89
C ARG A 43 10.57 -2.62 -29.71
N LYS A 44 9.61 -1.72 -29.48
CA LYS A 44 8.53 -1.91 -28.51
C LYS A 44 7.77 -3.21 -28.83
N PRO A 45 7.58 -4.12 -27.88
CA PRO A 45 6.85 -5.36 -28.14
C PRO A 45 5.38 -5.06 -28.42
N SER A 46 4.78 -5.89 -29.27
CA SER A 46 3.35 -5.91 -29.53
C SER A 46 2.74 -7.02 -28.68
N CYS A 47 1.84 -6.66 -27.76
CA CYS A 47 1.20 -7.63 -26.88
C CYS A 47 -0.11 -8.15 -27.47
N PRO A 48 -0.48 -9.41 -27.18
CA PRO A 48 -1.77 -9.95 -27.59
C PRO A 48 -2.95 -9.11 -27.08
N PRO A 49 -4.12 -9.20 -27.73
CA PRO A 49 -5.32 -8.53 -27.25
C PRO A 49 -5.63 -8.89 -25.79
N GLY A 50 -5.90 -7.87 -24.98
CA GLY A 50 -6.19 -8.05 -23.56
C GLY A 50 -4.96 -8.29 -22.67
N VAL A 51 -3.73 -8.26 -23.19
CA VAL A 51 -2.50 -8.29 -22.39
C VAL A 51 -1.94 -6.87 -22.26
N SER A 52 -1.73 -6.40 -21.04
CA SER A 52 -1.18 -5.06 -20.82
C SER A 52 0.29 -4.97 -21.23
N LEU A 53 0.66 -3.87 -21.89
CA LEU A 53 2.05 -3.49 -22.06
C LEU A 53 2.52 -2.70 -20.84
N VAL A 54 3.46 -3.24 -20.09
CA VAL A 54 3.97 -2.68 -18.83
C VAL A 54 5.47 -2.42 -18.90
N ARG A 55 6.03 -1.80 -17.85
CA ARG A 55 7.48 -1.75 -17.65
C ARG A 55 7.87 -3.00 -16.83
N ASP A 56 9.02 -3.60 -17.13
CA ASP A 56 9.58 -4.69 -16.33
C ASP A 56 9.81 -4.28 -14.86
N GLY A 57 9.99 -5.27 -13.99
CA GLY A 57 10.23 -5.02 -12.57
C GLY A 57 11.57 -4.36 -12.26
N CYS A 58 12.51 -4.41 -13.23
CA CYS A 58 13.76 -3.67 -13.17
C CYS A 58 13.60 -2.17 -13.45
N GLY A 59 12.45 -1.75 -13.99
CA GLY A 59 12.21 -0.34 -14.31
C GLY A 59 13.00 0.13 -15.54
N CYS A 60 13.11 -0.68 -16.58
CA CYS A 60 13.82 -0.38 -17.83
C CYS A 60 12.95 -0.63 -19.05
N CYS A 61 12.68 -1.90 -19.34
CA CYS A 61 12.19 -2.34 -20.64
C CYS A 61 10.67 -2.39 -20.66
N LYS A 62 10.08 -2.18 -21.84
CA LYS A 62 8.66 -2.46 -22.04
C LYS A 62 8.49 -3.95 -22.32
N ILE A 63 7.61 -4.60 -21.58
CA ILE A 63 7.30 -6.03 -21.68
C ILE A 63 5.79 -6.23 -21.73
N CYS A 64 5.37 -7.37 -22.25
CA CYS A 64 3.98 -7.81 -22.11
C CYS A 64 3.81 -8.41 -20.72
N ALA A 65 2.78 -7.97 -20.01
CA ALA A 65 2.54 -8.42 -18.65
C ALA A 65 2.11 -9.90 -18.62
N ARG A 66 2.61 -10.62 -17.63
CA ARG A 66 2.25 -12.02 -17.37
C ARG A 66 0.79 -12.12 -16.94
N GLN A 67 0.11 -13.15 -17.44
CA GLN A 67 -1.33 -13.39 -17.28
C GLN A 67 -1.58 -14.43 -16.17
N PRO A 68 -2.85 -14.68 -15.75
CA PRO A 68 -3.12 -15.59 -14.64
C PRO A 68 -2.54 -16.99 -14.90
N GLY A 69 -1.79 -17.53 -13.94
CA GLY A 69 -1.12 -18.83 -14.07
C GLY A 69 0.25 -18.79 -14.77
N ASP A 70 0.64 -17.67 -15.37
CA ASP A 70 1.98 -17.52 -15.94
C ASP A 70 3.04 -17.44 -14.85
N THR A 71 4.23 -17.93 -15.16
CA THR A 71 5.42 -17.75 -14.34
C THR A 71 5.89 -16.30 -14.34
N CYS A 72 6.18 -15.76 -13.18
CA CYS A 72 6.68 -14.41 -12.94
C CYS A 72 7.93 -14.42 -12.06
N ASN A 73 8.68 -13.33 -12.08
CA ASN A 73 9.90 -13.16 -11.28
C ASN A 73 10.15 -11.66 -11.05
N GLU A 74 11.32 -11.31 -10.54
CA GLU A 74 11.70 -9.92 -10.25
C GLU A 74 11.65 -9.00 -11.49
N ALA A 75 11.94 -9.52 -12.69
CA ALA A 75 11.89 -8.74 -13.93
C ALA A 75 10.55 -8.91 -14.68
N ASP A 76 10.01 -10.13 -14.72
CA ASP A 76 8.76 -10.48 -15.41
C ASP A 76 7.55 -10.20 -14.52
N LEU A 77 6.85 -9.08 -14.75
CA LEU A 77 5.70 -8.67 -13.94
C LEU A 77 4.36 -9.22 -14.46
N CYS A 78 3.49 -9.57 -13.51
CA CYS A 78 2.07 -9.84 -13.75
C CYS A 78 1.29 -8.58 -14.13
N ASP A 79 0.16 -8.75 -14.80
CA ASP A 79 -0.69 -7.65 -15.29
C ASP A 79 -1.37 -6.86 -14.16
N PRO A 80 -0.87 -5.65 -13.81
CA PRO A 80 -1.42 -4.88 -12.71
C PRO A 80 -2.78 -4.29 -13.08
N HIS A 81 -3.07 -4.08 -14.37
CA HIS A 81 -4.38 -3.58 -14.81
C HIS A 81 -5.48 -4.63 -14.67
N LYS A 82 -5.10 -5.91 -14.50
CA LYS A 82 -6.01 -7.01 -14.17
C LYS A 82 -6.00 -7.37 -12.68
N GLY A 83 -5.29 -6.59 -11.87
CA GLY A 83 -5.14 -6.87 -10.44
C GLY A 83 -4.39 -8.17 -10.18
N LEU A 84 -3.39 -8.52 -11.00
CA LEU A 84 -2.54 -9.68 -10.76
C LEU A 84 -1.31 -9.30 -9.93
N TYR A 85 -0.91 -10.19 -9.02
CA TYR A 85 0.37 -10.13 -8.31
C TYR A 85 1.16 -11.43 -8.55
N CYS A 86 2.48 -11.35 -8.37
CA CYS A 86 3.33 -12.52 -8.43
C CYS A 86 3.35 -13.22 -7.07
N ASP A 87 2.76 -14.41 -6.97
CA ASP A 87 2.78 -15.22 -5.76
C ASP A 87 4.02 -16.13 -5.73
N TYR A 88 4.95 -15.81 -4.82
CA TYR A 88 6.18 -16.57 -4.59
C TYR A 88 6.02 -17.66 -3.51
N SER A 89 4.81 -17.88 -2.98
CA SER A 89 4.56 -18.80 -1.87
C SER A 89 5.00 -20.25 -2.15
N ALA A 90 4.95 -20.67 -3.42
CA ALA A 90 5.35 -22.00 -3.86
C ALA A 90 6.88 -22.17 -4.01
N ASP A 91 7.65 -21.09 -4.12
CA ASP A 91 9.11 -21.12 -4.35
C ASP A 91 9.90 -20.91 -3.06
N ARG A 92 9.32 -21.28 -1.92
CA ARG A 92 10.04 -21.26 -0.63
C ARG A 92 11.14 -22.33 -0.62
N PRO A 93 12.36 -22.01 -0.15
CA PRO A 93 12.80 -20.77 0.50
C PRO A 93 13.48 -19.76 -0.46
N ARG A 94 13.49 -19.99 -1.77
CA ARG A 94 14.26 -19.20 -2.75
C ARG A 94 13.62 -17.86 -3.09
N TYR A 95 12.30 -17.82 -3.28
CA TYR A 95 11.55 -16.62 -3.67
C TYR A 95 12.11 -15.91 -4.92
N GLU A 96 12.57 -16.70 -5.88
CA GLU A 96 13.11 -16.25 -7.17
C GLU A 96 12.02 -16.23 -8.24
N THR A 97 11.09 -17.18 -8.18
CA THR A 97 10.05 -17.37 -9.18
C THR A 97 8.69 -17.53 -8.52
N GLY A 98 7.65 -16.98 -9.13
CA GLY A 98 6.28 -17.11 -8.66
C GLY A 98 5.31 -17.40 -9.79
N VAL A 99 4.02 -17.42 -9.44
CA VAL A 99 2.92 -17.57 -10.39
C VAL A 99 1.99 -16.37 -10.27
N CYS A 100 1.53 -15.83 -11.39
CA CYS A 100 0.59 -14.73 -11.39
C CYS A 100 -0.78 -15.16 -10.88
N ALA A 101 -1.18 -14.57 -9.76
CA ALA A 101 -2.46 -14.80 -9.10
C ALA A 101 -3.25 -13.48 -9.00
N TYR A 102 -4.57 -13.55 -8.93
CA TYR A 102 -5.39 -12.37 -8.65
C TYR A 102 -5.12 -11.89 -7.24
N LEU A 103 -4.93 -10.57 -7.05
CA LEU A 103 -5.03 -9.96 -5.73
C LEU A 103 -6.43 -10.29 -5.20
N ILE A 104 -6.50 -11.27 -4.32
CA ILE A 104 -7.66 -11.47 -3.48
C ILE A 104 -7.59 -10.32 -2.48
N ALA A 105 -8.25 -9.20 -2.80
CA ALA A 105 -8.40 -8.15 -1.82
C ALA A 105 -9.10 -8.74 -0.60
N VAL A 106 -8.66 -8.30 0.58
CA VAL A 106 -9.16 -8.79 1.86
C VAL A 106 -10.70 -8.68 1.85
N GLY A 107 -11.37 -9.80 2.12
CA GLY A 107 -12.81 -9.82 2.31
C GLY A 107 -13.22 -9.00 3.53
N CYS A 108 -14.50 -8.72 3.67
CA CYS A 108 -15.02 -8.01 4.83
C CYS A 108 -15.75 -8.98 5.74
N GLU A 109 -15.66 -8.81 7.04
CA GLU A 109 -16.54 -9.49 7.99
C GLU A 109 -17.62 -8.50 8.45
N PHE A 110 -18.89 -8.85 8.29
CA PHE A 110 -20.00 -8.07 8.82
C PHE A 110 -21.01 -8.99 9.51
N ASN A 111 -21.27 -8.73 10.79
CA ASN A 111 -22.13 -9.55 11.65
C ASN A 111 -21.75 -11.05 11.65
N GLY A 112 -20.44 -11.37 11.66
CA GLY A 112 -19.95 -12.76 11.65
C GLY A 112 -20.01 -13.44 10.28
N VAL A 113 -20.51 -12.76 9.23
CA VAL A 113 -20.54 -13.27 7.86
C VAL A 113 -19.36 -12.70 7.08
N HIS A 114 -18.63 -13.57 6.39
CA HIS A 114 -17.51 -13.18 5.52
C HIS A 114 -18.03 -12.89 4.10
N TYR A 115 -17.75 -11.68 3.63
CA TYR A 115 -18.08 -11.19 2.29
C TYR A 115 -16.80 -11.09 1.46
N GLN A 116 -16.83 -11.59 0.23
CA GLN A 116 -15.71 -11.45 -0.69
C GLN A 116 -15.53 -9.99 -1.11
N ASN A 117 -14.31 -9.61 -1.47
CA ASN A 117 -14.07 -8.29 -2.05
C ASN A 117 -14.92 -8.09 -3.32
N GLY A 118 -15.63 -6.97 -3.40
CA GLY A 118 -16.60 -6.67 -4.46
C GLY A 118 -18.01 -7.23 -4.23
N GLN A 119 -18.24 -7.98 -3.15
CA GLN A 119 -19.55 -8.54 -2.86
C GLN A 119 -20.51 -7.47 -2.33
N VAL A 120 -21.68 -7.37 -2.97
CA VAL A 120 -22.80 -6.54 -2.51
C VAL A 120 -23.70 -7.37 -1.60
N PHE A 121 -24.13 -6.79 -0.50
CA PHE A 121 -25.08 -7.41 0.43
C PHE A 121 -26.03 -6.36 1.02
N GLN A 122 -27.21 -6.81 1.43
CA GLN A 122 -28.26 -5.94 1.93
C GLN A 122 -28.55 -6.29 3.40
N PRO A 123 -27.84 -5.67 4.37
CA PRO A 123 -28.02 -6.02 5.79
C PRO A 123 -29.41 -5.60 6.32
N SER A 124 -30.08 -4.68 5.64
CA SER A 124 -31.48 -4.35 5.89
C SER A 124 -32.15 -3.87 4.60
N PRO A 125 -33.48 -3.89 4.50
CA PRO A 125 -34.19 -3.36 3.34
C PRO A 125 -33.83 -1.90 3.01
N LEU A 126 -33.35 -1.13 4.00
CA LEU A 126 -33.01 0.29 3.90
C LEU A 126 -31.64 0.59 3.29
N PHE A 127 -30.71 -0.36 3.30
CA PHE A 127 -29.30 -0.11 2.93
C PHE A 127 -28.73 -1.23 2.07
N SER A 128 -28.05 -0.85 0.99
CA SER A 128 -27.20 -1.75 0.20
C SER A 128 -25.73 -1.46 0.53
N CYS A 129 -24.98 -2.50 0.87
CA CYS A 129 -23.58 -2.40 1.26
C CYS A 129 -22.69 -3.13 0.26
N LEU A 130 -21.48 -2.61 0.04
CA LEU A 130 -20.45 -3.18 -0.82
C LEU A 130 -19.18 -3.38 0.02
N CYS A 131 -18.63 -4.59 -0.01
CA CYS A 131 -17.31 -4.86 0.53
C CYS A 131 -16.24 -4.47 -0.50
N VAL A 132 -15.28 -3.62 -0.13
CA VAL A 132 -14.12 -3.28 -0.94
C VAL A 132 -12.87 -3.25 -0.07
N SER A 133 -11.96 -4.18 -0.31
CA SER A 133 -10.63 -4.27 0.30
C SER A 133 -10.65 -4.17 1.84
N GLY A 134 -11.54 -4.94 2.48
CA GLY A 134 -11.71 -4.96 3.93
C GLY A 134 -12.57 -3.82 4.51
N ALA A 135 -13.02 -2.87 3.68
CA ALA A 135 -13.93 -1.79 4.09
C ALA A 135 -15.35 -2.03 3.56
N ILE A 136 -16.35 -1.62 4.34
CA ILE A 136 -17.77 -1.75 3.97
C ILE A 136 -18.34 -0.35 3.73
N GLY A 137 -18.78 -0.09 2.50
CA GLY A 137 -19.52 1.12 2.14
C GLY A 137 -21.01 0.82 1.97
N CYS A 138 -21.88 1.53 2.68
CA CYS A 138 -23.34 1.35 2.59
C CYS A 138 -24.03 2.59 2.03
N THR A 139 -24.95 2.39 1.09
CA THR A 139 -25.79 3.42 0.50
C THR A 139 -27.27 3.18 0.85
N PRO A 140 -28.02 4.21 1.25
CA PRO A 140 -29.45 4.07 1.49
C PRO A 140 -30.17 3.77 0.16
N LEU A 141 -31.07 2.80 0.18
CA LEU A 141 -31.90 2.44 -0.98
C LEU A 141 -33.17 3.29 -1.12
N PHE A 142 -33.42 4.15 -0.12
CA PHE A 142 -34.54 5.09 -0.14
C PHE A 142 -34.00 6.50 -0.34
N ILE A 143 -34.62 7.25 -1.24
CA ILE A 143 -34.44 8.70 -1.31
C ILE A 143 -35.13 9.29 -0.08
N PRO A 144 -34.40 9.85 0.90
CA PRO A 144 -35.07 10.53 1.99
C PRO A 144 -35.86 11.68 1.37
N LYS A 145 -37.21 11.63 1.49
CA LYS A 145 -38.04 12.79 1.17
C LYS A 145 -37.57 13.90 2.09
N LEU A 146 -36.85 14.88 1.52
CA LEU A 146 -36.59 16.15 2.18
C LEU A 146 -37.95 16.68 2.64
N ALA A 147 -38.18 16.68 3.96
CA ALA A 147 -39.36 17.31 4.50
C ALA A 147 -39.30 18.77 4.05
N LYS A 148 -40.18 19.15 3.11
CA LYS A 148 -40.41 20.55 2.75
C LYS A 148 -40.64 21.27 4.07
N ARG A 149 -39.70 22.11 4.48
CA ARG A 149 -39.92 23.02 5.60
C ARG A 149 -41.18 23.80 5.23
N HIS A 150 -42.26 23.58 5.96
CA HIS A 150 -43.43 24.45 5.88
C HIS A 150 -43.02 25.78 6.49
N CYS A 151 -42.46 26.66 5.66
CA CYS A 151 -42.41 28.08 5.98
C CYS A 151 -43.84 28.60 5.82
N SER A 152 -44.52 28.78 6.94
CA SER A 152 -45.79 29.52 6.97
C SER A 152 -45.47 30.97 6.58
N GLY A 153 -45.72 31.32 5.33
CA GLY A 153 -45.62 32.69 4.85
C GLY A 153 -46.68 33.55 5.52
N ALA A 154 -46.26 34.42 6.43
CA ALA A 154 -47.12 35.49 6.93
C ALA A 154 -47.39 36.46 5.77
N LYS A 155 -48.67 36.71 5.49
CA LYS A 155 -49.09 37.68 4.47
C LYS A 155 -48.79 39.10 4.93
N GLY A 156 -48.01 39.80 4.10
CA GLY A 156 -48.15 41.22 3.77
C GLY A 156 -48.31 42.21 4.92
N GLY A 157 -47.20 42.81 5.35
CA GLY A 157 -47.16 44.03 6.16
C GLY A 157 -45.74 44.59 6.15
N GLU A 158 -45.62 45.90 5.96
CA GLU A 158 -44.41 46.65 5.64
C GLU A 158 -43.30 46.57 6.70
N LYS A 159 -42.04 46.56 6.23
CA LYS A 159 -40.73 46.82 6.87
C LYS A 159 -40.59 46.66 8.39
N THR A 160 -39.71 45.74 8.81
CA THR A 160 -38.46 45.96 9.59
C THR A 160 -38.07 44.70 10.39
N ASP A 161 -36.78 44.39 10.37
CA ASP A 161 -35.98 43.63 11.35
C ASP A 161 -36.15 42.11 11.54
N GLN A 162 -35.03 41.42 11.30
CA GLN A 162 -34.57 40.11 11.80
C GLN A 162 -35.63 39.14 12.34
N SER A 163 -36.21 38.31 11.47
CA SER A 163 -36.79 37.05 11.91
C SER A 163 -35.68 36.02 12.14
N LYS A 164 -35.24 35.87 13.40
CA LYS A 164 -34.47 34.70 13.87
C LYS A 164 -35.29 33.42 13.62
N CYS A 165 -35.06 32.74 12.50
CA CYS A 165 -35.30 31.31 12.44
C CYS A 165 -34.18 30.63 13.24
N GLY A 166 -34.47 30.30 14.50
CA GLY A 166 -33.57 29.47 15.28
C GLY A 166 -33.27 28.18 14.52
N LEU A 167 -31.98 27.94 14.27
CA LEU A 167 -31.48 26.68 13.74
C LEU A 167 -31.57 25.61 14.85
N GLY A 168 -32.81 25.24 15.21
CA GLY A 168 -33.11 24.21 16.20
C GLY A 168 -32.98 22.83 15.58
N SER A 169 -31.86 22.17 15.91
CA SER A 169 -31.64 20.72 15.97
C SER A 169 -32.34 19.83 14.93
N SER A 170 -31.64 19.54 13.83
CA SER A 170 -31.78 18.24 13.16
C SER A 170 -30.46 17.84 12.50
N GLN A 171 -29.39 17.83 13.29
CA GLN A 171 -28.13 17.18 12.93
C GLN A 171 -27.76 16.04 13.89
N LYS A 172 -28.59 15.77 14.91
CA LYS A 172 -28.24 14.83 15.98
C LYS A 172 -28.43 13.34 15.62
N GLN A 173 -28.79 13.01 14.38
CA GLN A 173 -28.99 11.60 13.99
C GLN A 173 -28.23 11.15 12.72
N LEU A 174 -27.42 12.02 12.11
CA LEU A 174 -26.65 11.67 10.90
C LEU A 174 -25.14 11.51 11.14
N SER A 175 -24.65 11.58 12.38
CA SER A 175 -23.22 11.54 12.66
C SER A 175 -22.89 10.79 13.94
N THR A 176 -23.21 9.50 14.00
CA THR A 176 -22.65 8.58 14.99
C THR A 176 -22.29 7.26 14.34
N SER A 177 -21.39 7.28 13.35
CA SER A 177 -20.42 6.18 13.15
C SER A 177 -19.29 6.61 12.20
N TYR A 178 -18.53 7.62 12.61
CA TYR A 178 -17.10 7.65 12.34
C TYR A 178 -16.46 8.03 13.67
N LYS A 179 -16.01 7.03 14.43
CA LYS A 179 -15.10 7.31 15.54
C LYS A 179 -13.74 7.55 14.91
N THR A 180 -13.39 8.81 14.72
CA THR A 180 -12.00 9.24 14.65
C THR A 180 -11.35 8.87 15.99
N MET A 181 -10.27 8.09 15.93
CA MET A 181 -9.42 7.81 17.09
C MET A 181 -8.84 9.13 17.61
N PRO A 182 -8.71 9.34 18.94
CA PRO A 182 -8.04 10.52 19.46
C PRO A 182 -6.53 10.47 19.16
N ASP A 183 -6.02 11.56 18.59
CA ASP A 183 -4.60 11.84 18.48
C ASP A 183 -3.93 11.77 19.85
N ALA A 184 -2.90 10.94 19.97
CA ALA A 184 -1.99 10.95 21.09
C ALA A 184 -1.15 12.24 21.06
N PRO A 185 -0.92 12.93 22.19
CA PRO A 185 -0.06 14.09 22.22
C PRO A 185 1.40 13.64 22.28
N GLY A 186 2.19 14.01 21.28
CA GLY A 186 3.64 13.99 21.41
C GLY A 186 4.40 13.39 20.24
N PHE A 187 4.37 14.03 19.08
CA PHE A 187 5.56 14.20 18.23
C PHE A 187 5.25 15.24 17.16
N TYR A 188 5.81 16.45 17.28
CA TYR A 188 5.73 17.45 16.21
C TYR A 188 6.56 16.94 15.00
N PRO A 189 6.00 16.80 13.79
CA PRO A 189 6.84 16.76 12.60
C PRO A 189 7.30 18.19 12.33
N ALA A 190 8.61 18.41 12.47
CA ALA A 190 9.26 19.63 12.01
C ALA A 190 8.91 19.87 10.54
N SER A 191 8.42 21.08 10.23
CA SER A 191 8.20 21.50 8.86
C SER A 191 9.50 21.42 8.08
N CYS A 192 9.46 20.85 6.89
CA CYS A 192 10.56 20.83 5.94
C CYS A 192 10.73 22.22 5.32
N ALA A 193 11.21 23.17 6.11
CA ALA A 193 11.55 24.52 5.70
C ALA A 193 12.58 25.09 6.69
N ASP A 194 13.72 24.43 6.81
CA ASP A 194 15.00 25.01 7.25
C ASP A 194 16.08 23.92 7.25
N ALA A 195 16.64 23.66 6.07
CA ALA A 195 17.82 22.81 5.93
C ALA A 195 18.74 23.33 4.82
N PHE A 196 19.02 24.63 4.83
CA PHE A 196 20.06 25.21 3.95
C PHE A 196 20.92 26.26 4.65
N LYS A 197 21.21 26.07 5.93
CA LYS A 197 22.34 26.74 6.59
C LYS A 197 22.91 25.82 7.64
N LEU A 198 23.93 25.06 7.27
CA LEU A 198 25.12 24.83 8.09
C LEU A 198 26.15 24.01 7.30
N LEU A 199 27.29 24.68 7.07
CA LEU A 199 28.64 24.18 6.75
C LEU A 199 29.12 24.25 5.28
N PRO A 200 30.42 24.56 5.08
CA PRO A 200 30.88 25.55 4.12
C PRO A 200 31.72 24.92 2.99
N ALA A 201 31.46 25.29 1.75
CA ALA A 201 32.42 25.28 0.64
C ALA A 201 31.73 25.81 -0.62
N PHE A 202 32.51 26.42 -1.52
CA PHE A 202 32.09 27.02 -2.80
C PHE A 202 31.49 28.42 -2.72
N GLN A 203 32.30 29.35 -2.22
CA GLN A 203 32.22 30.73 -2.65
C GLN A 203 33.09 30.90 -3.90
N HIS A 204 32.54 30.57 -5.07
CA HIS A 204 32.97 31.12 -6.35
C HIS A 204 31.90 30.79 -7.39
N ILE A 205 31.13 31.80 -7.79
CA ILE A 205 30.75 32.17 -9.16
C ILE A 205 29.74 33.31 -8.99
N GLY A 206 30.21 34.53 -9.23
CA GLY A 206 29.33 35.69 -9.35
C GLY A 206 28.50 35.57 -10.62
N ILE A 207 27.20 35.85 -10.51
CA ILE A 207 26.33 36.09 -11.65
C ILE A 207 25.98 37.58 -11.59
N SER A 208 26.54 38.35 -12.53
CA SER A 208 26.06 39.71 -12.84
C SER A 208 24.70 39.62 -13.52
N HIS A 209 23.85 40.58 -13.20
CA HIS A 209 22.53 40.83 -13.77
C HIS A 209 22.63 41.64 -15.07
#